data_AF-A0A7V9R294-F1
#
_entry.id   AF-A0A7V9R294-F1
#
_cell.length_a   1.000
_cell.length_b   1.000
_cell.length_c   1.000
_cell.angle_alpha   90.00
_cell.angle_beta   90.00
_cell.angle_gamma   90.00
#
_symmetry.space_group_name_H-M   'P 1'
#
loop_
_entity.id
_entity.type
_entity.pdbx_description
1 polymer ?
#
loop_
_entity_poly.entity_id
_entity_poly.type
_entity_poly.pdbx_seq_one_letter_code
_entity_poly.pdbx_strand_id
1 'polypeptide(L)'
;MTGSSTQGIKTVLHPVSDLVTAKAVYAALLGAPPQTDESYYVGFEVEGQHIGLVPGGARQGMTSPVAYWHVPDLEAKLAEVTAAGATVKEPAHDVGGG
;
A
#
# COMPACT_ATOMS: atom_id res chain seq x y z
N MET A 1 21.20 -20.93 -1.51
CA MET A 1 20.64 -19.58 -1.26
C MET A 1 19.13 -19.67 -1.35
N THR A 2 18.44 -19.82 -0.24
CA THR A 2 16.97 -19.70 -0.20
C THR A 2 16.67 -18.20 -0.24
N GLY A 3 16.64 -17.63 -1.45
CA GLY A 3 16.10 -16.29 -1.62
C GLY A 3 14.65 -16.33 -1.14
N SER A 4 14.35 -15.59 -0.09
CA SER A 4 12.99 -15.49 0.42
C SER A 4 12.13 -14.85 -0.67
N SER A 5 11.34 -15.66 -1.37
CA SER A 5 10.46 -15.19 -2.43
C SER A 5 9.41 -14.26 -1.84
N THR A 6 9.13 -13.15 -2.52
CA THR A 6 8.03 -12.26 -2.12
C THR A 6 6.69 -12.99 -2.33
N GLN A 7 5.66 -12.56 -1.61
CA GLN A 7 4.29 -13.05 -1.77
C GLN A 7 3.49 -12.25 -2.82
N GLY A 8 4.18 -11.44 -3.64
CA GLY A 8 3.54 -10.48 -4.54
C GLY A 8 3.21 -9.14 -3.89
N ILE A 9 2.60 -8.27 -4.69
CA ILE A 9 1.99 -7.02 -4.23
C ILE A 9 0.60 -7.37 -3.70
N LYS A 10 0.44 -7.25 -2.38
CA LYS A 10 -0.86 -7.47 -1.71
C LYS A 10 -1.47 -6.19 -1.17
N THR A 11 -0.74 -5.08 -1.15
CA THR A 11 -1.28 -3.80 -0.71
C THR A 11 -0.90 -2.72 -1.69
N VAL A 12 -1.87 -1.94 -2.17
CA VAL A 12 -1.63 -0.75 -2.98
C VAL A 12 -2.41 0.42 -2.41
N LEU A 13 -1.69 1.46 -2.05
CA LEU A 13 -2.28 2.71 -1.59
C LEU A 13 -2.33 3.70 -2.77
N HIS A 14 -3.45 4.38 -2.94
CA HIS A 14 -3.67 5.36 -4.00
C HIS A 14 -3.87 6.75 -3.39
N PRO A 15 -3.05 7.74 -3.75
CA PRO A 15 -3.33 9.12 -3.36
C PRO A 15 -4.58 9.61 -4.11
N VAL A 16 -5.55 10.17 -3.40
CA VAL A 16 -6.77 10.74 -4.00
C VAL A 16 -6.98 12.18 -3.56
N SER A 17 -7.47 13.04 -4.47
CA SER A 17 -7.79 14.43 -4.19
C SER A 17 -9.23 14.61 -3.71
N ASP A 18 -10.14 13.75 -4.17
CA ASP A 18 -11.55 13.70 -3.76
C ASP A 18 -11.90 12.27 -3.33
N LEU A 19 -11.98 12.07 -2.01
CA LEU A 19 -12.23 10.76 -1.42
C LEU A 19 -13.64 10.25 -1.68
N VAL A 20 -14.63 11.14 -1.72
CA VAL A 20 -16.04 10.76 -1.91
C VAL A 20 -16.23 10.21 -3.31
N THR A 21 -15.75 10.95 -4.31
CA THR A 21 -15.81 10.51 -5.71
C THR A 21 -14.97 9.25 -5.93
N ALA A 22 -13.74 9.19 -5.38
CA ALA A 22 -12.88 8.03 -5.53
C ALA A 22 -13.48 6.77 -4.91
N LYS A 23 -14.06 6.86 -3.69
CA LYS A 23 -14.73 5.73 -3.04
C LYS A 23 -15.82 5.13 -3.92
N ALA A 24 -16.67 5.96 -4.52
CA ALA A 24 -17.74 5.48 -5.40
C ALA A 24 -17.18 4.75 -6.64
N VAL A 25 -16.14 5.29 -7.26
CA VAL A 25 -15.47 4.67 -8.41
C VAL A 25 -14.85 3.32 -8.04
N TYR A 26 -14.10 3.25 -6.94
CA TYR A 26 -13.44 2.02 -6.51
C TYR A 26 -14.44 0.97 -6.04
N ALA A 27 -15.51 1.34 -5.34
CA ALA A 27 -16.56 0.40 -4.98
C ALA A 27 -17.22 -0.22 -6.23
N ALA A 28 -17.46 0.58 -7.27
CA ALA A 28 -17.99 0.08 -8.54
C ALA A 28 -16.98 -0.82 -9.28
N LEU A 29 -15.70 -0.44 -9.30
CA LEU A 29 -14.63 -1.20 -9.94
C LEU A 29 -14.41 -2.56 -9.27
N LEU A 30 -14.35 -2.56 -7.93
CA LEU A 30 -14.00 -3.74 -7.14
C LEU A 30 -15.22 -4.63 -6.84
N GLY A 31 -16.44 -4.12 -7.07
CA GLY A 31 -17.67 -4.86 -6.84
C GLY A 31 -17.98 -5.13 -5.36
N ALA A 32 -17.34 -4.42 -4.44
CA ALA A 32 -17.46 -4.60 -3.00
C ALA A 32 -17.43 -3.24 -2.27
N PRO A 33 -18.13 -3.11 -1.12
CA PRO A 33 -17.98 -1.94 -0.26
C PRO A 33 -16.60 -1.93 0.40
N PRO A 34 -16.11 -0.75 0.85
CA PRO A 34 -14.89 -0.69 1.64
C PRO A 34 -15.09 -1.36 3.01
N GLN A 35 -14.03 -1.95 3.54
CA GLN A 35 -13.98 -2.44 4.92
C GLN A 35 -13.73 -1.32 5.93
N THR A 36 -12.97 -0.31 5.53
CA THR A 36 -12.72 0.90 6.32
C THR A 36 -13.22 2.11 5.53
N ASP A 37 -14.06 2.94 6.14
CA ASP A 37 -14.63 4.15 5.51
C ASP A 37 -14.55 5.32 6.48
N GLU A 38 -13.38 5.94 6.54
CA GLU A 38 -13.08 7.07 7.40
C GLU A 38 -12.66 8.28 6.57
N SER A 39 -12.86 9.48 7.10
CA SER A 39 -12.55 10.73 6.37
C SER A 39 -11.07 10.87 6.01
N TYR A 40 -10.19 10.17 6.73
CA TYR A 40 -8.75 10.14 6.50
C TYR A 40 -8.28 8.91 5.72
N TYR A 41 -9.14 7.91 5.47
CA TYR A 41 -8.77 6.66 4.83
C TYR A 41 -9.97 5.82 4.38
N VAL A 42 -9.93 5.30 3.16
CA VAL A 42 -10.87 4.25 2.71
C VAL A 42 -10.08 3.01 2.29
N GLY A 43 -10.43 1.85 2.83
CA GLY A 43 -9.74 0.58 2.56
C GLY A 43 -10.70 -0.49 2.04
N PHE A 44 -10.30 -1.18 0.98
CA PHE A 44 -11.00 -2.34 0.41
C PHE A 44 -10.14 -3.59 0.57
N GLU A 45 -10.77 -4.73 0.81
CA GLU A 45 -10.15 -6.06 0.72
C GLU A 45 -10.87 -6.87 -0.33
N VAL A 46 -10.18 -7.23 -1.40
CA VAL A 46 -10.76 -7.97 -2.53
C VAL A 46 -9.73 -8.92 -3.12
N GLU A 47 -10.11 -10.17 -3.38
CA GLU A 47 -9.26 -11.17 -4.05
C GLU A 47 -7.84 -11.33 -3.45
N GLY A 48 -7.70 -11.13 -2.13
CA GLY A 48 -6.42 -11.22 -1.43
C GLY A 48 -5.53 -9.97 -1.56
N GLN A 49 -6.08 -8.85 -2.00
CA GLN A 49 -5.42 -7.55 -2.09
C GLN A 49 -6.14 -6.49 -1.24
N HIS A 50 -5.33 -5.72 -0.52
CA HIS A 50 -5.73 -4.49 0.14
C HIS A 50 -5.56 -3.30 -0.81
N ILE A 51 -6.64 -2.58 -1.08
CA ILE A 51 -6.63 -1.34 -1.87
C ILE A 51 -7.02 -0.18 -0.97
N GLY A 52 -6.08 0.72 -0.72
CA GLY A 52 -6.29 1.92 0.12
C GLY A 52 -6.42 3.19 -0.71
N LEU A 53 -7.32 4.09 -0.31
CA LEU A 53 -7.46 5.45 -0.82
C LEU A 53 -7.02 6.43 0.26
N VAL A 54 -6.00 7.23 -0.06
CA VAL A 54 -5.36 8.16 0.89
C VAL A 54 -5.68 9.60 0.47
N PRO A 55 -6.63 10.29 1.12
CA PRO A 55 -6.98 11.67 0.81
C PRO A 55 -5.80 12.59 1.09
N GLY A 56 -5.39 13.37 0.09
CA GLY A 56 -4.29 14.32 0.25
C GLY A 56 -2.90 13.69 0.32
N GLY A 57 -2.75 12.39 0.03
CA GLY A 57 -1.44 11.71 0.01
C GLY A 57 -0.40 12.42 -0.87
N ALA A 58 -0.82 13.05 -1.97
CA ALA A 58 0.07 13.85 -2.81
C ALA A 58 0.77 15.00 -2.05
N ARG A 59 0.08 15.63 -1.08
CA ARG A 59 0.67 16.66 -0.21
C ARG A 59 1.64 16.08 0.82
N GLN A 60 1.52 14.78 1.10
CA GLN A 60 2.40 14.00 1.96
C GLN A 60 3.55 13.34 1.16
N GLY A 61 3.75 13.72 -0.11
CA GLY A 61 4.83 13.19 -0.95
C GLY A 61 4.50 11.89 -1.69
N MET A 62 3.27 11.39 -1.55
CA MET A 62 2.75 10.24 -2.31
C MET A 62 2.26 10.71 -3.69
N THR A 63 3.20 10.94 -4.61
CA THR A 63 2.91 11.46 -5.96
C THR A 63 2.40 10.41 -6.95
N SER A 64 2.38 9.15 -6.55
CA SER A 64 1.87 8.00 -7.32
C SER A 64 1.37 6.92 -6.35
N PRO A 65 0.59 5.92 -6.83
CA PRO A 65 0.24 4.78 -6.01
C PRO A 65 1.48 4.07 -5.45
N VAL A 66 1.42 3.67 -4.19
CA VAL A 66 2.51 2.96 -3.51
C VAL A 66 2.10 1.50 -3.37
N ALA A 67 2.86 0.63 -4.03
CA ALA A 67 2.69 -0.81 -3.95
C ALA A 67 3.63 -1.40 -2.90
N TYR A 68 3.09 -2.22 -2.01
CA TYR A 68 3.85 -2.94 -0.99
C TYR A 68 3.99 -4.40 -1.37
N TRP A 69 5.24 -4.83 -1.50
CA TRP A 69 5.58 -6.24 -1.63
C TRP A 69 5.57 -6.90 -0.27
N HIS A 70 4.75 -7.94 -0.13
CA HIS A 70 4.68 -8.70 1.11
C HIS A 70 5.85 -9.69 1.16
N VAL A 71 6.58 -9.66 2.26
CA VAL A 71 7.79 -10.45 2.47
C VAL A 71 7.74 -11.07 3.86
N PRO A 72 8.25 -12.30 4.05
CA PRO A 72 8.23 -12.93 5.38
C PRO A 72 9.30 -12.35 6.32
N ASP A 73 10.27 -11.60 5.78
CA ASP A 73 11.33 -10.93 6.54
C ASP A 73 11.67 -9.59 5.85
N LEU A 74 11.31 -8.49 6.51
CA LEU A 74 11.50 -7.13 5.99
C LEU A 74 12.98 -6.72 6.01
N GLU A 75 13.69 -7.01 7.09
CA GLU A 75 15.09 -6.60 7.25
C GLU A 75 15.99 -7.34 6.26
N ALA A 76 15.81 -8.66 6.14
CA ALA A 76 16.57 -9.46 5.19
C ALA A 76 16.29 -9.01 3.74
N LYS A 77 15.03 -8.74 3.39
CA LYS A 77 14.71 -8.28 2.03
C LYS A 77 15.24 -6.86 1.77
N LEU A 78 15.18 -5.97 2.75
CA LEU A 78 15.72 -4.62 2.63
C LEU A 78 17.23 -4.64 2.38
N ALA A 79 17.96 -5.49 3.12
CA ALA A 79 19.39 -5.70 2.90
C ALA A 79 19.68 -6.25 1.49
N GLU A 80 18.91 -7.25 1.04
CA GLU A 80 19.05 -7.85 -0.29
C GLU A 80 18.85 -6.82 -1.42
N VAL A 81 17.76 -6.05 -1.39
CA VAL A 81 17.48 -5.06 -2.45
C VAL A 81 18.43 -3.88 -2.42
N THR A 82 18.89 -3.47 -1.24
CA THR A 82 19.89 -2.40 -1.09
C THR A 82 21.24 -2.85 -1.62
N ALA A 83 21.65 -4.09 -1.33
CA ALA A 83 22.87 -4.69 -1.91
C ALA A 83 22.79 -4.81 -3.44
N ALA A 84 21.59 -4.97 -4.00
CA ALA A 84 21.34 -4.95 -5.44
C ALA A 84 21.31 -3.55 -6.06
N GLY A 85 21.47 -2.47 -5.28
CA GLY A 85 21.56 -1.09 -5.74
C GLY A 85 20.33 -0.22 -5.51
N ALA A 86 19.30 -0.74 -4.82
CA ALA A 86 18.17 0.10 -4.40
C ALA A 86 18.61 1.12 -3.34
N THR A 87 17.93 2.26 -3.28
CA THR A 87 18.11 3.27 -2.23
C THR A 87 16.91 3.27 -1.29
N VAL A 88 17.17 3.25 0.02
CA VAL A 88 16.13 3.39 1.04
C VAL A 88 15.61 4.83 1.02
N LYS A 89 14.36 5.02 0.55
CA LYS A 89 13.70 6.32 0.56
C LYS A 89 13.21 6.71 1.97
N GLU A 90 12.75 5.72 2.73
CA GLU A 90 12.21 5.88 4.07
C GLU A 90 12.53 4.62 4.89
N PRO A 91 13.01 4.75 6.14
CA PRO A 91 13.22 3.60 7.02
C PRO A 91 11.91 2.86 7.32
N ALA A 92 12.01 1.55 7.50
CA ALA A 92 10.90 0.74 7.98
C ALA A 92 10.41 1.27 9.33
N HIS A 93 9.10 1.41 9.47
CA HIS A 93 8.43 1.84 10.69
C HIS A 93 7.02 1.26 10.75
N ASP A 94 6.48 1.18 11.96
CA ASP A 94 5.11 0.73 12.22
C ASP A 94 4.12 1.83 11.84
N VAL A 95 3.08 1.47 11.09
CA VAL A 95 2.01 2.36 10.61
C VAL A 95 0.61 1.94 11.07
N GLY A 96 0.51 0.95 11.97
CA GLY A 96 -0.74 0.28 12.36
C GLY A 96 -0.98 0.12 13.86
N GLY A 97 -0.12 0.66 14.73
CA GLY A 97 -0.27 0.57 16.18
C GLY A 97 0.12 -0.79 16.77
N GLY A 98 0.86 -1.61 16.01
CA GLY A 98 1.38 -2.92 16.42
C GLY A 98 1.82 -3.80 15.25
#